data_AF-C7R2F1-F1
#
_entry.id   AF-C7R2F1-F1
#
_cell.length_a   1.000
_cell.length_b   1.000
_cell.length_c   1.000
_cell.angle_alpha   90.00
_cell.angle_beta   90.00
_cell.angle_gamma   90.00
#
_symmetry.space_group_name_H-M   'P 1'
#
loop_
_entity.id
_entity.type
_entity.pdbx_description
1 polymer ?
#
loop_
_entity_poly.entity_id
_entity_poly.type
_entity_poly.pdbx_seq_one_letter_code
_entity_poly.pdbx_strand_id
1 'polypeptide(L)'
;MKTVQRNEQGSAAVGFLFTSLLLTMVLMGLLQLVMVMHTRVLLIDIAGEAARVGGRHGADPAHSVAHAQSLLATVPGEQTVTASTTTLGGRDAIRVEIDAELPVLGPYGIPGALHVDASGYVESIEAVEP
;
A
#
# COMPACT_ATOMS: atom_id res chain seq x y z
N MET A 1 -8.65 58.05 26.04
CA MET A 1 -9.30 56.74 25.84
C MET A 1 -8.48 55.92 24.85
N LYS A 2 -7.45 55.17 25.30
CA LYS A 2 -6.47 54.53 24.40
C LYS A 2 -5.71 53.40 25.11
N THR A 3 -6.37 52.30 25.48
CA THR A 3 -5.67 51.16 26.12
C THR A 3 -6.19 49.76 25.75
N VAL A 4 -7.26 49.62 24.94
CA VAL A 4 -7.84 48.28 24.65
C VAL A 4 -7.17 47.57 23.46
N GLN A 5 -6.61 48.30 22.49
CA GLN A 5 -6.13 47.70 21.22
C GLN A 5 -4.93 46.74 21.36
N ARG A 6 -4.10 46.87 22.40
CA ARG A 6 -2.91 46.02 22.56
C ARG A 6 -3.27 44.57 22.91
N ASN A 7 -4.42 44.34 23.55
CA ASN A 7 -4.87 43.00 23.95
C ASN A 7 -5.58 42.27 22.79
N GLU A 8 -6.34 42.99 21.95
CA GLU A 8 -6.99 42.44 20.75
C GLU A 8 -5.98 41.98 19.69
N GLN A 9 -4.87 42.70 19.52
CA GLN A 9 -3.79 42.30 18.59
C GLN A 9 -3.11 40.98 19.01
N GLY A 10 -2.95 40.74 20.32
CA GLY A 10 -2.42 39.47 20.82
C GLY A 10 -3.40 38.30 20.61
N SER A 11 -4.70 38.55 20.79
CA SER A 11 -5.75 37.55 20.54
C SER A 11 -5.84 37.16 19.06
N ALA A 12 -5.71 38.12 18.14
CA ALA A 12 -5.72 37.86 16.70
C ALA A 12 -4.55 36.97 16.26
N ALA A 13 -3.34 37.22 16.78
CA ALA A 13 -2.16 36.40 16.48
C ALA A 13 -2.33 34.96 16.97
N VAL A 14 -2.86 34.77 18.20
CA VAL A 14 -3.11 33.44 18.77
C VAL A 14 -4.18 32.69 17.98
N GLY A 15 -5.30 33.34 17.64
CA GLY A 15 -6.36 32.73 16.84
C GLY A 15 -5.88 32.30 15.45
N PHE A 16 -5.03 33.12 14.82
CA PHE A 16 -4.41 32.76 13.54
C PHE A 16 -3.49 31.54 13.65
N LEU A 17 -2.65 31.47 14.69
CA LEU A 17 -1.76 30.33 14.92
C LEU A 17 -2.54 29.04 15.16
N PHE A 18 -3.58 29.06 15.99
CA PHE A 18 -4.42 27.88 16.23
C PHE A 18 -5.12 27.40 14.95
N THR A 19 -5.67 28.33 14.18
CA THR A 19 -6.35 28.00 12.93
C THR A 19 -5.36 27.44 11.91
N SER A 20 -4.19 28.06 11.77
CA SER A 20 -3.15 27.61 10.85
C SER A 20 -2.59 26.25 11.25
N LEU A 21 -2.36 26.02 12.54
CA LEU A 21 -1.89 24.74 13.07
C LEU A 21 -2.92 23.63 12.85
N LEU A 22 -4.19 23.89 13.18
CA LEU A 22 -5.28 22.96 12.96
C LEU A 22 -5.40 22.59 11.47
N LEU A 23 -5.41 23.59 10.60
CA LEU A 23 -5.49 23.38 9.16
C LEU A 23 -4.29 22.57 8.64
N THR A 24 -3.10 22.86 9.14
CA THR A 24 -1.86 22.12 8.77
C THR A 24 -1.94 20.67 9.24
N MET A 25 -2.41 20.40 10.46
CA MET A 25 -2.58 19.03 10.96
C MET A 25 -3.59 18.26 10.11
N VAL A 26 -4.72 18.88 9.75
CA VAL A 26 -5.73 18.25 8.90
C VAL A 26 -5.15 17.95 7.51
N LEU A 27 -4.46 18.93 6.90
CA LEU A 27 -3.80 18.74 5.61
C LEU A 27 -2.79 17.59 5.67
N MET A 28 -1.95 17.56 6.70
CA MET A 28 -0.97 16.50 6.90
C MET A 28 -1.63 15.14 7.06
N GLY A 29 -2.73 15.05 7.82
CA GLY A 29 -3.51 13.82 7.96
C GLY A 29 -4.11 13.33 6.64
N LEU A 30 -4.57 14.24 5.78
CA LEU A 30 -5.05 13.88 4.44
C LEU A 30 -3.92 13.39 3.53
N LEU A 31 -2.75 14.05 3.56
CA LEU A 31 -1.57 13.63 2.80
C LEU A 31 -1.11 12.23 3.25
N GLN A 32 -1.09 11.97 4.55
CA GLN A 32 -0.77 10.66 5.11
C GLN A 32 -1.78 9.59 4.64
N LEU A 33 -3.08 9.89 4.71
CA LEU A 33 -4.13 8.98 4.25
C LEU A 33 -3.97 8.62 2.77
N VAL A 34 -3.71 9.62 1.92
CA VAL A 34 -3.46 9.42 0.48
C VAL A 34 -2.24 8.54 0.26
N MET A 35 -1.13 8.81 0.95
CA MET A 35 0.09 8.01 0.82
C MET A 35 -0.12 6.54 1.21
N VAL A 36 -0.77 6.30 2.35
CA VAL A 36 -1.11 4.95 2.82
C VAL A 36 -2.00 4.22 1.81
N MET A 37 -3.03 4.91 1.31
CA MET A 37 -3.96 4.31 0.34
C MET A 37 -3.26 4.02 -0.98
N HIS A 38 -2.42 4.94 -1.45
CA HIS A 38 -1.64 4.79 -2.68
C HIS A 38 -0.71 3.58 -2.63
N THR A 39 0.06 3.41 -1.55
CA THR A 39 0.91 2.24 -1.36
C THR A 39 0.10 0.95 -1.34
N ARG A 40 -1.03 0.92 -0.62
CA ARG A 40 -1.89 -0.27 -0.59
C ARG A 40 -2.40 -0.65 -1.98
N VAL A 41 -2.85 0.34 -2.76
CA VAL A 41 -3.31 0.10 -4.14
C VAL A 41 -2.19 -0.44 -5.01
N LEU A 42 -0.99 0.14 -4.92
CA LEU A 42 0.17 -0.33 -5.68
C LEU A 42 0.56 -1.77 -5.30
N LEU A 43 0.59 -2.11 -4.01
CA LEU A 43 0.95 -3.46 -3.56
C LEU A 43 -0.10 -4.51 -3.98
N ILE A 44 -1.39 -4.15 -3.97
CA ILE A 44 -2.46 -5.05 -4.47
C ILE A 44 -2.28 -5.31 -5.97
N ASP A 45 -1.91 -4.29 -6.73
CA ASP A 45 -1.65 -4.43 -8.18
C ASP A 45 -0.45 -5.35 -8.43
N ILE A 46 0.66 -5.14 -7.71
CA ILE A 46 1.85 -6.01 -7.77
C ILE A 46 1.52 -7.45 -7.39
N ALA A 47 0.78 -7.66 -6.30
CA ALA A 47 0.36 -9.01 -5.86
C ALA A 47 -0.52 -9.69 -6.91
N GLY A 48 -1.46 -8.94 -7.51
CA GLY A 48 -2.35 -9.43 -8.56
C GLY A 48 -1.61 -9.83 -9.83
N GLU A 49 -0.66 -9.01 -10.27
CA GLU A 49 0.17 -9.33 -11.44
C GLU A 49 1.07 -10.54 -11.17
N ALA A 50 1.73 -10.59 -10.02
CA ALA A 50 2.56 -11.74 -9.64
C ALA A 50 1.76 -13.04 -9.58
N ALA A 51 0.54 -13.01 -9.02
CA ALA A 51 -0.34 -14.17 -8.95
C ALA A 51 -0.80 -14.65 -10.34
N ARG A 52 -1.07 -13.72 -11.27
CA ARG A 52 -1.40 -14.04 -12.68
C ARG A 52 -0.21 -14.61 -13.45
N VAL A 53 0.99 -14.08 -13.23
CA VAL A 53 2.22 -14.60 -13.84
C VAL A 53 2.51 -16.02 -13.36
N GLY A 54 2.34 -16.30 -12.06
CA GLY A 54 2.46 -17.63 -11.48
C GLY A 54 1.45 -18.64 -12.02
N GLY A 55 0.20 -18.20 -12.20
CA GLY A 55 -0.87 -19.03 -12.76
C GLY A 55 -0.62 -19.46 -14.21
N ARG A 56 0.03 -18.62 -15.04
CA ARG A 56 0.35 -18.92 -16.45
C ARG A 56 1.52 -19.87 -16.64
N HIS A 57 2.48 -19.91 -15.72
CA HIS A 57 3.70 -20.72 -15.84
C HIS A 57 3.58 -22.06 -15.11
N GLY A 58 2.38 -22.66 -15.07
CA GLY A 58 2.17 -23.98 -14.46
C GLY A 58 2.18 -23.99 -12.93
N ALA A 59 1.72 -22.89 -12.30
CA ALA A 59 1.57 -22.77 -10.85
C ALA A 59 2.89 -22.80 -10.06
N ASP A 60 3.96 -22.18 -10.57
CA ASP A 60 5.21 -22.04 -9.81
C ASP A 60 5.17 -20.83 -8.86
N PRO A 61 5.12 -21.04 -7.53
CA PRO A 61 5.15 -19.94 -6.57
C PRO A 61 6.50 -19.21 -6.56
N ALA A 62 7.61 -19.88 -6.88
CA ALA A 62 8.94 -19.27 -6.86
C ALA A 62 9.08 -18.19 -7.95
N HIS A 63 8.55 -18.46 -9.15
CA HIS A 63 8.48 -17.48 -10.23
C HIS A 63 7.65 -16.24 -9.85
N SER A 64 6.56 -16.44 -9.10
CA SER A 64 5.70 -15.36 -8.61
C SER A 64 6.43 -14.46 -7.62
N VAL A 65 7.19 -15.06 -6.69
CA VAL A 65 8.03 -14.33 -5.73
C VAL A 65 9.11 -13.52 -6.44
N ALA A 66 9.85 -14.13 -7.37
CA ALA A 66 10.91 -13.44 -8.10
C ALA A 66 10.36 -12.25 -8.92
N HIS A 67 9.19 -12.42 -9.52
CA HIS A 67 8.55 -11.34 -10.28
C HIS A 67 8.08 -10.20 -9.37
N ALA A 68 7.38 -10.51 -8.27
CA ALA A 68 6.97 -9.51 -7.29
C ALA A 68 8.17 -8.74 -6.71
N GLN A 69 9.26 -9.44 -6.36
CA GLN A 69 10.49 -8.80 -5.87
C GLN A 69 11.09 -7.80 -6.87
N SER A 70 11.00 -8.09 -8.17
CA SER A 70 11.49 -7.17 -9.21
C SER A 70 10.69 -5.87 -9.30
N LEU A 71 9.38 -5.93 -9.06
CA LEU A 71 8.50 -4.75 -9.05
C LEU A 71 8.65 -3.96 -7.75
N LEU A 72 8.73 -4.67 -6.62
CA LEU A 72 8.93 -4.12 -5.28
C LEU A 72 10.26 -3.38 -5.12
N ALA A 73 11.28 -3.68 -5.95
CA ALA A 73 12.52 -2.91 -5.98
C ALA A 73 12.33 -1.40 -6.27
N THR A 74 11.17 -1.00 -6.82
CA THR A 74 10.81 0.40 -7.06
C THR A 74 10.02 1.04 -5.92
N VAL A 75 9.58 0.25 -4.95
CA VAL A 75 8.77 0.69 -3.81
C VAL A 75 9.69 0.94 -2.61
N PRO A 76 9.60 2.12 -1.96
CA PRO A 76 10.41 2.43 -0.79
C PRO A 76 9.97 1.61 0.45
N GLY A 77 10.94 1.29 1.33
CA GLY A 77 10.73 0.55 2.59
C GLY A 77 11.14 -0.92 2.49
N GLU A 78 11.12 -1.66 3.59
CA GLU A 78 11.28 -3.12 3.56
C GLU A 78 9.95 -3.81 3.26
N GLN A 79 10.03 -4.85 2.43
CA GLN A 79 8.89 -5.62 1.97
C GLN A 79 9.26 -7.12 1.98
N THR A 80 8.35 -7.95 2.45
CA THR A 80 8.46 -9.41 2.40
C THR A 80 7.37 -9.95 1.48
N VAL A 81 7.74 -10.86 0.58
CA VAL A 81 6.79 -11.53 -0.32
C VAL A 81 6.81 -13.01 -0.06
N THR A 82 5.63 -13.60 0.01
CA THR A 82 5.42 -15.04 0.02
C THR A 82 4.41 -15.42 -1.06
N ALA A 83 4.62 -16.57 -1.69
CA ALA A 83 3.67 -17.14 -2.62
C ALA A 83 3.36 -18.58 -2.23
N SER A 84 2.10 -18.98 -2.38
CA SER A 84 1.64 -20.32 -2.08
C SER A 84 0.60 -20.78 -3.11
N THR A 85 0.56 -22.09 -3.36
CA THR A 85 -0.54 -22.70 -4.11
C THR A 85 -1.76 -22.79 -3.20
N THR A 86 -2.91 -22.33 -3.68
CA THR A 86 -4.19 -22.37 -2.97
C THR A 86 -5.29 -22.84 -3.91
N THR A 87 -6.49 -23.06 -3.38
CA THR A 87 -7.68 -23.31 -4.20
C THR A 87 -8.64 -22.15 -4.04
N LEU A 88 -9.06 -21.57 -5.16
CA LEU A 88 -10.04 -20.49 -5.20
C LEU A 88 -11.25 -20.98 -5.99
N GLY A 89 -12.44 -21.00 -5.40
CA GLY A 89 -13.65 -21.47 -6.09
C GLY A 89 -13.56 -22.89 -6.65
N GLY A 90 -12.80 -23.78 -6.01
CA GLY A 90 -12.61 -25.17 -6.45
C GLY A 90 -11.61 -25.38 -7.60
N ARG A 91 -10.86 -24.35 -7.98
CA ARG A 91 -9.79 -24.41 -8.99
C ARG A 91 -8.45 -24.05 -8.36
N ASP A 92 -7.38 -24.62 -8.91
CA ASP A 92 -6.03 -24.29 -8.48
C ASP A 92 -5.74 -22.80 -8.77
N ALA A 93 -5.12 -22.15 -7.79
CA ALA A 93 -4.74 -20.75 -7.84
C ALA A 93 -3.39 -20.56 -7.15
N ILE A 94 -2.69 -19.49 -7.51
CA ILE A 94 -1.53 -19.00 -6.75
C ILE A 94 -1.99 -17.81 -5.92
N ARG A 95 -1.71 -17.84 -4.62
CA ARG A 95 -1.85 -16.70 -3.72
C ARG A 95 -0.49 -16.06 -3.52
N VAL A 96 -0.43 -14.74 -3.68
CA VAL A 96 0.73 -13.92 -3.37
C VAL A 96 0.35 -13.01 -2.21
N GLU A 97 1.16 -13.03 -1.17
CA GLU A 97 1.03 -12.21 0.03
C GLU A 97 2.24 -11.29 0.12
N ILE A 98 2.00 -10.01 0.43
CA ILE A 98 3.02 -8.99 0.57
C ILE A 98 2.83 -8.27 1.90
N ASP A 99 3.85 -8.35 2.73
CA ASP A 99 3.99 -7.60 3.98
C ASP A 99 4.92 -6.42 3.75
N ALA A 100 4.44 -5.21 4.00
CA ALA A 100 5.19 -3.99 3.77
C ALA A 100 5.12 -3.04 4.98
N GLU A 101 6.08 -2.11 5.00
CA GLU A 101 6.04 -0.95 5.88
C GLU A 101 4.85 -0.03 5.57
N LEU A 102 4.12 0.37 6.61
CA LEU A 102 3.07 1.39 6.47
C LEU A 102 3.72 2.79 6.43
N PRO A 103 3.56 3.58 5.36
CA PRO A 103 4.22 4.87 5.23
C PRO A 103 3.49 5.94 6.08
N VAL A 104 3.97 6.20 7.29
CA VAL A 104 3.35 7.19 8.21
C VAL A 104 3.97 8.58 8.07
N LEU A 105 5.28 8.69 7.85
CA LEU A 105 6.00 9.96 7.72
C LEU A 105 7.22 9.83 6.76
N GLY A 106 7.02 10.12 5.47
CA GLY A 106 8.11 10.08 4.49
C GLY A 106 8.70 8.66 4.32
N PRO A 107 10.04 8.48 4.19
CA PRO A 107 10.67 7.16 3.98
C PRO A 107 10.67 6.26 5.23
N TYR A 108 10.08 6.70 6.34
CA TYR A 108 10.03 5.95 7.60
C TYR A 108 8.61 5.42 7.82
N GLY A 109 8.45 4.10 7.75
CA GLY A 109 7.19 3.42 8.01
C GLY A 109 7.18 2.61 9.29
N ILE A 110 6.01 2.08 9.64
CA ILE A 110 5.89 1.04 10.68
C ILE A 110 6.04 -0.32 9.99
N PRO A 111 7.08 -1.11 10.29
CA PRO A 111 7.30 -2.41 9.65
C PRO A 111 6.15 -3.39 9.94
N GLY A 112 5.76 -4.14 8.90
CA GLY A 112 4.71 -5.17 8.97
C GLY A 112 3.30 -4.64 9.25
N ALA A 113 3.07 -3.34 9.18
CA ALA A 113 1.75 -2.75 9.44
C ALA A 113 0.83 -2.71 8.21
N LEU A 114 1.33 -3.10 7.02
CA LEU A 114 0.53 -3.18 5.79
C LEU A 114 0.66 -4.56 5.15
N HIS A 115 -0.39 -5.37 5.28
CA HIS A 115 -0.50 -6.68 4.65
C HIS A 115 -1.51 -6.61 3.49
N VAL A 116 -1.13 -7.16 2.34
CA VAL A 116 -2.02 -7.33 1.19
C VAL A 116 -1.86 -8.71 0.58
N ASP A 117 -2.95 -9.23 0.05
CA ASP A 117 -2.98 -10.52 -0.64
C ASP A 117 -3.73 -10.40 -1.97
N ALA A 118 -3.31 -11.22 -2.94
CA ALA A 118 -4.02 -11.40 -4.19
C ALA A 118 -3.92 -12.85 -4.64
N SER A 119 -4.89 -13.32 -5.43
CA SER A 119 -4.92 -14.68 -5.96
C SER A 119 -5.19 -14.68 -7.47
N GLY A 120 -4.50 -15.56 -8.19
CA GLY A 120 -4.63 -15.74 -9.64
C GLY A 120 -4.88 -17.21 -9.96
N TYR A 121 -5.84 -17.50 -10.83
CA TYR A 121 -6.15 -18.87 -11.24
C TYR A 121 -5.00 -19.48 -12.05
N VAL A 122 -4.76 -20.77 -11.83
CA VAL A 122 -3.84 -21.56 -12.66
C VAL A 122 -4.56 -21.92 -13.95
N GLU A 123 -3.99 -21.53 -15.08
CA GLU A 123 -4.53 -21.88 -16.38
C GLU A 123 -4.15 -23.33 -16.70
N SER A 124 -5.09 -24.24 -16.49
CA SER A 124 -5.00 -25.59 -17.03
C SER A 124 -5.20 -25.47 -18.54
N ILE A 125 -4.14 -25.62 -19.33
CA ILE A 125 -4.30 -25.79 -20.79
C ILE A 125 -4.94 -27.17 -20.99
N GLU A 126 -6.26 -27.20 -21.03
CA GLU A 126 -7.00 -28.34 -21.54
C GLU A 126 -6.64 -28.45 -23.02
N ALA A 127 -5.84 -29.45 -23.36
CA ALA A 127 -5.47 -29.74 -24.73
C ALA A 127 -6.78 -29.99 -25.50
N VAL A 128 -7.12 -29.05 -26.38
CA VAL A 128 -8.18 -29.24 -27.38
C VAL A 128 -7.72 -30.41 -28.26
N GLU A 129 -8.32 -31.58 -28.08
CA GLU A 129 -8.07 -32.72 -28.97
C GLU A 129 -8.60 -32.39 -30.39
N PRO A 130 -7.83 -32.73 -31.44
CA PRO A 130 -8.11 -32.36 -32.83
C PRO A 130 -9.27 -33.14 -33.49
#